data_AF-G0N5Y0-F1
#
_entry.id   AF-G0N5Y0-F1
#
_cell.length_a   1.000
_cell.length_b   1.000
_cell.length_c   1.000
_cell.angle_alpha   90.00
_cell.angle_beta   90.00
_cell.angle_gamma   90.00
#
_symmetry.space_group_name_H-M   'P 1'
#
loop_
_entity.id
_entity.type
_entity.pdbx_description
1 polymer ?
#
loop_
_entity_poly.entity_id
_entity_poly.type
_entity_poly.pdbx_seq_one_letter_code
_entity_poly.pdbx_strand_id
1 'polypeptide(L)'
;MWFCVSTTPALTLERFLATKRTCTYQKDKYSWSLVMLFQLLLALLLLAFVYAKQSFGGTTLYCMAASSSLPFHVLAVLALTIIIQLVSLGCYRYLLKKNEKLREKLQQDGGDLIRKYQVEETLRAFRILKIPVHLMAVFQFFYSLNSFCVLYFNSYFSRPVYFLLMEGNIYLPEYTLAFIITFIRMEKEVREISSKGLRKSIEIDTDVYFENIKKDWS
;
A
#
# COMPACT_ATOMS: atom_id res chain seq x y z
N MET A 1 -6.65 11.15 -9.11
CA MET A 1 -5.25 11.17 -8.61
C MET A 1 -5.17 11.13 -7.08
N TRP A 2 -5.59 12.17 -6.35
CA TRP A 2 -5.43 12.25 -4.87
C TRP A 2 -6.01 11.07 -4.10
N PHE A 3 -7.14 10.50 -4.56
CA PHE A 3 -7.70 9.28 -3.96
C PHE A 3 -6.76 8.07 -4.07
N CYS A 4 -6.02 7.94 -5.17
CA CYS A 4 -5.04 6.88 -5.41
C CYS A 4 -3.77 7.09 -4.56
N VAL A 5 -3.36 8.35 -4.37
CA VAL A 5 -2.25 8.71 -3.45
C VAL A 5 -2.54 8.22 -2.04
N SER A 6 -3.79 8.39 -1.60
CA SER A 6 -4.25 8.00 -0.27
C SER A 6 -4.43 6.48 -0.10
N THR A 7 -4.32 5.67 -1.16
CA THR A 7 -4.52 4.21 -1.07
C THR A 7 -3.39 3.51 -0.31
N THR A 8 -2.12 3.87 -0.53
CA THR A 8 -0.98 3.29 0.20
C THR A 8 -1.07 3.49 1.73
N PRO A 9 -1.30 4.72 2.24
CA PRO A 9 -1.49 4.92 3.68
C PRO A 9 -2.74 4.23 4.21
N ALA A 10 -3.84 4.19 3.44
CA ALA A 10 -5.06 3.48 3.84
C ALA A 10 -4.85 1.96 3.98
N LEU A 11 -4.18 1.33 3.01
CA LEU A 11 -3.81 -0.09 3.09
C LEU A 11 -2.86 -0.36 4.27
N THR A 12 -1.92 0.54 4.53
CA THR A 12 -1.00 0.42 5.68
C THR A 12 -1.76 0.54 7.01
N LEU A 13 -2.74 1.44 7.09
CA LEU A 13 -3.62 1.60 8.25
C LEU A 13 -4.51 0.38 8.49
N GLU A 14 -5.10 -0.19 7.44
CA GLU A 14 -5.86 -1.44 7.54
C GLU A 14 -5.00 -2.55 8.14
N ARG A 15 -3.76 -2.69 7.65
CA ARG A 15 -2.84 -3.71 8.16
C ARG A 15 -2.40 -3.44 9.59
N PHE A 16 -2.27 -2.16 9.98
CA PHE A 16 -2.03 -1.77 11.36
C PHE A 16 -3.20 -2.19 12.28
N LEU A 17 -4.44 -1.93 11.87
CA LEU A 17 -5.64 -2.32 12.61
C LEU A 17 -5.75 -3.84 12.75
N ALA A 18 -5.51 -4.59 11.67
CA ALA A 18 -5.48 -6.05 11.68
C ALA A 18 -4.42 -6.60 12.65
N THR A 19 -3.22 -6.00 12.66
CA THR A 19 -2.13 -6.38 13.56
C THR A 19 -2.42 -6.06 15.03
N LYS A 20 -3.14 -4.95 15.31
CA LYS A 20 -3.47 -4.55 16.69
C LYS A 20 -4.64 -5.36 17.25
N ARG A 21 -5.62 -5.67 16.41
CA ARG A 21 -6.85 -6.37 16.79
C ARG A 21 -6.83 -7.83 16.36
N THR A 22 -5.69 -8.52 16.52
CA THR A 22 -5.54 -9.89 16.03
C THR A 22 -6.73 -10.75 16.40
N CYS A 23 -7.15 -10.78 17.67
CA CYS A 23 -8.22 -11.67 18.16
C CYS A 23 -9.66 -11.30 17.72
N THR A 24 -9.93 -10.03 17.37
CA THR A 24 -11.29 -9.51 17.14
C THR A 24 -11.53 -9.00 15.73
N TYR A 25 -10.48 -8.88 14.90
CA TYR A 25 -10.56 -8.29 13.56
C TYR A 25 -11.61 -8.96 12.68
N GLN A 26 -11.73 -10.28 12.73
CA GLN A 26 -12.68 -11.04 11.90
C GLN A 26 -14.16 -10.73 12.21
N LYS A 27 -14.47 -10.30 13.43
CA LYS A 27 -15.84 -9.90 13.83
C LYS A 27 -16.12 -8.43 13.54
N ASP A 28 -15.09 -7.65 13.23
CA ASP A 28 -15.18 -6.20 13.09
C ASP A 28 -15.56 -5.81 11.66
N LYS A 29 -16.85 -5.55 11.45
CA LYS A 29 -17.37 -5.05 10.17
C LYS A 29 -17.04 -3.57 9.92
N TYR A 30 -16.63 -2.82 10.94
CA TYR A 30 -16.47 -1.36 10.86
C TYR A 30 -15.07 -0.92 10.47
N SER A 31 -14.06 -1.77 10.69
CA SER A 31 -12.66 -1.47 10.36
C SER A 31 -12.47 -1.05 8.89
N TRP A 32 -13.16 -1.71 7.96
CA TRP A 32 -13.04 -1.38 6.53
C TRP A 32 -13.68 -0.03 6.19
N SER A 33 -14.86 0.26 6.75
CA SER A 33 -15.53 1.57 6.60
C SER A 33 -14.68 2.71 7.16
N LEU A 34 -13.99 2.50 8.28
CA LEU A 34 -13.08 3.48 8.88
C LEU A 34 -11.90 3.77 7.95
N VAL A 35 -11.29 2.74 7.36
CA VAL A 35 -10.18 2.88 6.41
C VAL A 35 -10.62 3.65 5.15
N MET A 36 -11.81 3.32 4.61
CA MET A 36 -12.35 4.02 3.44
C MET A 36 -12.68 5.49 3.75
N LEU A 37 -13.25 5.76 4.92
CA LEU A 37 -13.50 7.13 5.37
C LEU A 37 -12.19 7.90 5.55
N PHE A 38 -11.17 7.28 6.15
CA PHE A 38 -9.83 7.85 6.28
C PHE A 38 -9.22 8.18 4.91
N GLN A 39 -9.32 7.27 3.94
CA GLN A 39 -8.82 7.48 2.58
C GLN A 39 -9.53 8.67 1.90
N LEU A 40 -10.85 8.75 2.04
CA LEU A 40 -11.66 9.84 1.48
C LEU A 40 -11.30 11.18 2.13
N LEU A 41 -11.25 11.23 3.47
CA LEU A 41 -10.90 12.44 4.22
C LEU A 41 -9.49 12.93 3.88
N LEU A 42 -8.52 12.01 3.80
CA LEU A 42 -7.15 12.37 3.42
C LEU A 42 -7.09 12.94 1.99
N ALA A 43 -7.81 12.31 1.05
CA ALA A 43 -7.88 12.80 -0.32
C ALA A 43 -8.54 14.18 -0.42
N LEU A 44 -9.65 14.39 0.30
CA LEU A 44 -10.35 15.67 0.37
C LEU A 44 -9.49 16.75 1.02
N LEU A 45 -8.74 16.43 2.07
CA LEU A 45 -7.85 17.38 2.75
C LEU A 45 -6.71 17.81 1.82
N LEU A 46 -6.06 16.88 1.14
CA LEU A 46 -5.01 17.19 0.16
C LEU A 46 -5.56 18.04 -0.99
N LEU A 47 -6.75 17.69 -1.50
CA LEU A 47 -7.43 18.46 -2.53
C LEU A 47 -7.75 19.89 -2.04
N ALA A 48 -8.39 20.01 -0.88
CA ALA A 48 -8.75 21.30 -0.30
C ALA A 48 -7.51 22.18 -0.11
N PHE A 49 -6.38 21.61 0.34
CA PHE A 49 -5.15 22.36 0.52
C PHE A 49 -4.56 22.87 -0.81
N VAL A 50 -4.57 22.04 -1.85
CA VAL A 50 -4.13 22.46 -3.21
C VAL A 50 -4.99 23.61 -3.74
N TYR A 51 -6.30 23.57 -3.51
CA TYR A 51 -7.24 24.57 -4.05
C TYR A 51 -7.52 25.75 -3.12
N ALA A 52 -7.02 25.74 -1.87
CA ALA A 52 -7.35 26.74 -0.84
C ALA A 52 -7.01 28.18 -1.23
N LYS A 53 -5.99 28.39 -2.08
CA LYS A 53 -5.55 29.73 -2.53
C LYS A 53 -5.68 29.93 -4.04
N GLN A 54 -6.42 29.07 -4.73
CA GLN A 54 -6.54 29.17 -6.18
C GLN A 54 -7.50 30.32 -6.55
N SER A 55 -7.01 31.33 -7.28
CA SER A 55 -7.88 32.32 -7.93
C SER A 55 -8.25 31.83 -9.33
N PHE A 56 -9.54 31.60 -9.57
CA PHE A 56 -10.06 31.14 -10.87
C PHE A 56 -10.11 32.23 -11.95
N GLY A 57 -9.60 33.44 -11.66
CA GLY A 57 -9.62 34.61 -12.56
C GLY A 57 -8.26 35.00 -13.16
N GLY A 58 -7.20 34.22 -12.95
CA GLY A 58 -5.86 34.48 -13.52
C GLY A 58 -5.54 33.59 -14.73
N THR A 59 -4.50 33.95 -15.49
CA THR A 59 -3.93 33.08 -16.54
C THR A 59 -3.42 31.78 -15.92
N THR A 60 -4.23 30.73 -16.00
CA THR A 60 -3.84 29.37 -15.61
C THR A 60 -2.73 28.91 -16.55
N LEU A 61 -1.59 28.53 -15.99
CA LEU A 61 -0.43 28.18 -16.81
C LEU A 61 -0.62 26.87 -17.56
N TYR A 62 -1.50 25.99 -17.11
CA TYR A 62 -1.87 24.69 -17.71
C TYR A 62 -3.11 24.17 -16.96
N CYS A 63 -3.71 23.02 -17.31
CA CYS A 63 -4.86 22.41 -16.61
C CYS A 63 -4.62 22.01 -15.13
N MET A 64 -3.61 22.59 -14.49
CA MET A 64 -3.25 22.45 -13.09
C MET A 64 -3.65 23.71 -12.32
N ALA A 65 -3.99 23.54 -11.04
CA ALA A 65 -4.22 24.64 -10.11
C ALA A 65 -2.89 25.34 -9.76
N ALA A 66 -2.24 25.96 -10.75
CA ALA A 66 -0.99 26.68 -10.62
C ALA A 66 -1.12 28.03 -11.32
N SER A 67 -0.97 29.10 -10.54
CA SER A 67 -0.85 30.47 -11.03
C SER A 67 0.52 30.70 -11.69
N SER A 68 0.67 31.83 -12.38
CA SER A 68 1.93 32.32 -12.95
C SER A 68 3.02 32.59 -11.89
N SER A 69 2.66 32.74 -10.62
CA SER A 69 3.58 32.79 -9.47
C SER A 69 3.85 31.40 -8.89
N LEU A 70 5.02 31.23 -8.26
CA LEU A 70 5.47 29.96 -7.68
C LEU A 70 4.42 29.38 -6.71
N PRO A 71 3.79 28.23 -7.02
CA PRO A 71 2.64 27.73 -6.27
C PRO A 71 3.11 26.98 -5.01
N PHE A 72 3.52 27.74 -3.99
CA PHE A 72 4.08 27.18 -2.74
C PHE A 72 3.19 26.11 -2.10
N HIS A 73 1.85 26.29 -2.13
CA HIS A 73 0.90 25.30 -1.59
C HIS A 73 0.93 23.97 -2.33
N VAL A 74 1.07 24.01 -3.67
CA VAL A 74 1.17 22.81 -4.49
C VAL A 74 2.49 22.09 -4.23
N LEU A 75 3.60 22.83 -4.17
CA LEU A 75 4.91 22.28 -3.83
C LEU A 75 4.92 21.63 -2.43
N ALA A 76 4.30 22.29 -1.44
CA ALA A 76 4.17 21.76 -0.09
C ALA A 76 3.37 20.45 -0.06
N VAL A 77 2.27 20.36 -0.81
CA VAL A 77 1.48 19.13 -0.92
C VAL A 77 2.27 18.02 -1.60
N LEU A 78 2.99 18.31 -2.69
CA LEU A 78 3.83 17.32 -3.36
C LEU A 78 4.91 16.77 -2.41
N ALA A 79 5.60 17.64 -1.66
CA ALA A 79 6.55 17.23 -0.63
C ALA A 79 5.89 16.39 0.47
N LEU A 80 4.72 16.81 0.96
CA LEU A 80 3.95 16.07 1.96
C LEU A 80 3.56 14.68 1.45
N THR A 81 3.13 14.55 0.19
CA THR A 81 2.82 13.23 -0.38
C THR A 81 4.02 12.30 -0.41
N ILE A 82 5.22 12.81 -0.74
CA ILE A 82 6.46 12.03 -0.71
C ILE A 82 6.71 11.50 0.71
N ILE A 83 6.60 12.37 1.72
CA ILE A 83 6.79 11.99 3.13
C ILE A 83 5.76 10.93 3.54
N ILE A 84 4.48 11.12 3.22
CA ILE A 84 3.41 10.16 3.54
C ILE A 84 3.69 8.79 2.90
N GLN A 85 4.14 8.73 1.64
CA GLN A 85 4.47 7.46 1.00
C GLN A 85 5.66 6.76 1.68
N LEU A 86 6.74 7.49 1.99
CA LEU A 86 7.91 6.93 2.67
C LEU A 86 7.58 6.40 4.06
N VAL A 87 6.81 7.17 4.84
CA VAL A 87 6.34 6.76 6.17
C VAL A 87 5.46 5.52 6.06
N SER A 88 4.53 5.48 5.09
CA SER A 88 3.64 4.33 4.88
C SER A 88 4.44 3.06 4.54
N LEU A 89 5.44 3.15 3.66
CA LEU A 89 6.34 2.02 3.36
C LEU A 89 7.13 1.55 4.58
N GLY A 90 7.64 2.50 5.39
CA GLY A 90 8.34 2.20 6.63
C GLY A 90 7.44 1.45 7.62
N CYS A 91 6.23 1.97 7.85
CA CYS A 91 5.21 1.33 8.69
C CYS A 91 4.83 -0.06 8.18
N TYR A 92 4.64 -0.21 6.87
CA TYR A 92 4.31 -1.49 6.24
C TYR A 92 5.40 -2.55 6.52
N ARG A 93 6.67 -2.20 6.31
CA ARG A 93 7.81 -3.11 6.60
C ARG A 93 7.94 -3.43 8.08
N TYR A 94 7.73 -2.44 8.93
CA TYR A 94 7.74 -2.63 10.38
C TYR A 94 6.64 -3.61 10.83
N LEU A 95 5.42 -3.45 10.31
CA LEU A 95 4.29 -4.31 10.65
C LEU A 95 4.50 -5.75 10.14
N LEU A 96 5.10 -5.93 8.98
CA LEU A 96 5.47 -7.26 8.49
C LEU A 96 6.41 -7.97 9.47
N LYS A 97 7.53 -7.32 9.85
CA LYS A 97 8.48 -7.87 10.83
C LYS A 97 7.83 -8.14 12.20
N LYS A 98 6.90 -7.28 12.61
CA LYS A 98 6.17 -7.45 13.88
C LYS A 98 5.27 -8.69 13.85
N ASN A 99 4.58 -8.94 12.74
CA ASN A 99 3.73 -10.12 12.59
C ASN A 99 4.55 -11.41 12.44
N GLU A 100 5.71 -11.37 11.78
CA GLU A 100 6.63 -12.52 11.72
C GLU A 100 7.11 -12.93 13.13
N LYS A 101 7.55 -11.97 13.94
CA LYS A 101 7.91 -12.22 15.35
C LYS A 101 6.73 -12.74 16.18
N LEU A 102 5.52 -12.26 15.90
CA LEU A 102 4.32 -12.73 16.61
C LEU A 102 3.99 -14.18 16.24
N ARG A 103 4.15 -14.56 14.97
CA ARG A 103 4.00 -15.93 14.50
C ARG A 103 4.96 -16.88 15.22
N GLU A 104 6.24 -16.53 15.29
CA GLU A 104 7.26 -17.34 15.97
C GLU A 104 6.91 -17.59 17.44
N LYS A 105 6.51 -16.54 18.16
CA LYS A 105 6.07 -16.66 19.56
C LYS A 105 4.86 -17.56 19.73
N LEU A 106 3.85 -17.39 18.88
CA LEU A 106 2.62 -18.20 18.97
C LEU A 106 2.87 -19.67 18.62
N GLN A 107 3.83 -19.97 17.73
CA GLN A 107 4.22 -21.34 17.44
C GLN A 107 4.82 -22.04 18.66
N GLN A 108 5.53 -21.31 19.52
CA GLN A 108 6.10 -21.83 20.78
C GLN A 108 5.04 -22.03 21.88
N ASP A 109 4.07 -21.12 22.00
CA ASP A 109 3.11 -21.10 23.13
C ASP A 109 1.97 -22.13 23.06
N GLY A 110 1.85 -22.92 21.98
CA GLY A 110 0.91 -24.06 21.88
C GLY A 110 -0.59 -23.72 21.78
N GLY A 111 -1.13 -22.81 22.62
CA GLY A 111 -2.53 -22.84 23.04
C GLY A 111 -3.58 -22.01 22.27
N ASP A 112 -3.22 -21.10 21.36
CA ASP A 112 -4.21 -20.18 20.74
C ASP A 112 -4.31 -20.36 19.20
N LEU A 113 -5.19 -21.27 18.77
CA LEU A 113 -5.42 -21.60 17.35
C LEU A 113 -6.01 -20.42 16.55
N ILE A 114 -6.94 -19.67 17.15
CA ILE A 114 -7.62 -18.55 16.49
C ILE A 114 -6.61 -17.45 16.19
N ARG A 115 -5.77 -17.12 17.17
CA ARG A 115 -4.74 -16.10 17.01
C ARG A 115 -3.66 -16.52 16.02
N LYS A 116 -3.27 -17.80 15.99
CA LYS A 116 -2.36 -18.36 14.96
C LYS A 116 -2.93 -18.19 13.55
N TYR A 117 -4.20 -18.55 13.36
CA TYR A 117 -4.87 -18.40 12.08
C TYR A 117 -4.91 -16.94 11.62
N GLN A 118 -5.30 -16.01 12.49
CA GLN A 118 -5.40 -14.60 12.17
C GLN A 118 -4.05 -13.96 11.82
N VAL A 119 -2.98 -14.36 12.50
CA VAL A 119 -1.62 -13.89 12.19
C VAL A 119 -1.15 -14.44 10.83
N GLU A 120 -1.42 -15.70 10.53
CA GLU A 120 -1.05 -16.28 9.23
C GLU A 120 -1.83 -15.65 8.08
N GLU A 121 -3.13 -15.38 8.26
CA GLU A 121 -3.95 -14.70 7.26
C GLU A 121 -3.49 -13.25 7.05
N THR A 122 -3.10 -12.56 8.14
CA THR A 122 -2.53 -11.21 8.06
C THR A 122 -1.20 -11.22 7.29
N LEU A 123 -0.31 -12.18 7.57
CA LEU A 123 0.95 -12.35 6.85
C LEU A 123 0.74 -12.72 5.38
N ARG A 124 -0.26 -13.54 5.08
CA ARG A 124 -0.66 -13.85 3.70
C ARG A 124 -1.10 -12.60 2.96
N ALA A 125 -1.94 -11.77 3.58
CA ALA A 125 -2.38 -10.51 3.00
C ALA A 125 -1.20 -9.54 2.79
N PHE A 126 -0.24 -9.48 3.72
CA PHE A 126 1.02 -8.76 3.48
C PHE A 126 1.77 -9.28 2.25
N ARG A 127 1.91 -10.61 2.07
CA ARG A 127 2.60 -11.15 0.89
C ARG A 127 1.91 -10.77 -0.42
N ILE A 128 0.58 -10.88 -0.48
CA ILE A 128 -0.21 -10.51 -1.68
C ILE A 128 -0.06 -9.01 -1.99
N LEU A 129 -0.10 -8.16 -0.97
CA LEU A 129 -0.07 -6.71 -1.16
C LEU A 129 1.34 -6.14 -1.31
N LYS A 130 2.40 -6.93 -1.08
CA LYS A 130 3.78 -6.44 -1.03
C LYS A 130 4.19 -5.73 -2.31
N ILE A 131 4.06 -6.38 -3.46
CA ILE A 131 4.48 -5.80 -4.75
C ILE A 131 3.55 -4.65 -5.17
N PRO A 132 2.21 -4.80 -5.13
CA PRO A 132 1.28 -3.71 -5.44
C PRO A 132 1.57 -2.42 -4.64
N VAL A 133 1.76 -2.53 -3.32
CA VAL A 133 2.04 -1.39 -2.44
C VAL A 133 3.39 -0.73 -2.77
N HIS A 134 4.44 -1.52 -3.02
CA HIS A 134 5.75 -0.97 -3.41
C HIS A 134 5.69 -0.29 -4.77
N LEU A 135 5.01 -0.88 -5.75
CA LEU A 135 4.87 -0.30 -7.09
C LEU A 135 4.11 1.03 -7.03
N MET A 136 3.00 1.08 -6.30
CA MET A 136 2.23 2.32 -6.11
C MET A 136 3.04 3.41 -5.41
N ALA A 137 3.79 3.05 -4.36
CA ALA A 137 4.61 4.01 -3.63
C ALA A 137 5.78 4.55 -4.49
N VAL A 138 6.44 3.68 -5.26
CA VAL A 138 7.53 4.07 -6.18
C VAL A 138 7.00 4.99 -7.28
N PHE A 139 5.88 4.61 -7.92
CA PHE A 139 5.21 5.44 -8.91
C PHE A 139 4.88 6.82 -8.34
N GLN A 140 4.22 6.86 -7.19
CA GLN A 140 3.80 8.10 -6.57
C GLN A 140 5.00 8.97 -6.17
N PHE A 141 6.08 8.35 -5.70
CA PHE A 141 7.32 9.05 -5.39
C PHE A 141 7.88 9.75 -6.63
N PHE A 142 8.04 9.03 -7.75
CA PHE A 142 8.57 9.61 -8.98
C PHE A 142 7.64 10.66 -9.57
N TYR A 143 6.33 10.41 -9.58
CA TYR A 143 5.33 11.37 -10.04
C TYR A 143 5.40 12.68 -9.25
N SER A 144 5.37 12.59 -7.90
CA SER A 144 5.41 13.75 -7.02
C SER A 144 6.76 14.47 -7.09
N LEU A 145 7.88 13.74 -7.16
CA LEU A 145 9.21 14.31 -7.27
C LEU A 145 9.40 15.05 -8.60
N ASN A 146 9.02 14.42 -9.72
CA ASN A 146 9.12 15.04 -11.04
C ASN A 146 8.21 16.29 -11.11
N SER A 147 6.97 16.19 -10.62
CA SER A 147 6.04 17.33 -10.55
C SER A 147 6.62 18.47 -9.72
N PHE A 148 7.25 18.14 -8.59
CA PHE A 148 7.91 19.13 -7.73
C PHE A 148 9.06 19.83 -8.45
N CYS A 149 9.94 19.07 -9.11
CA CYS A 149 11.06 19.62 -9.86
C CYS A 149 10.59 20.52 -11.01
N VAL A 150 9.61 20.07 -11.81
CA VAL A 150 9.10 20.84 -12.95
C VAL A 150 8.46 22.15 -12.49
N LEU A 151 7.69 22.12 -11.41
CA LEU A 151 7.07 23.33 -10.84
C LEU A 151 8.09 24.27 -10.19
N TYR A 152 9.08 23.74 -9.48
CA TYR A 152 10.11 24.55 -8.81
C TYR A 152 11.04 25.24 -9.81
N PHE A 153 11.44 24.53 -10.87
CA PHE A 153 12.32 25.05 -11.92
C PHE A 153 11.56 25.66 -13.11
N ASN A 154 10.26 25.92 -12.99
CA ASN A 154 9.42 26.46 -14.07
C ASN A 154 10.02 27.71 -14.75
N SER A 155 10.65 28.61 -13.98
CA SER A 155 11.28 29.82 -14.52
C SER A 155 12.42 29.55 -15.52
N TYR A 156 13.03 28.36 -15.48
CA TYR A 156 14.12 27.97 -16.37
C TYR A 156 13.63 27.26 -17.63
N PHE A 157 12.36 26.86 -17.70
CA PHE A 157 11.81 26.15 -18.83
C PHE A 157 11.07 27.09 -19.78
N SER A 158 11.23 26.84 -21.08
CA SER A 158 10.32 27.42 -22.07
C SER A 158 8.93 26.77 -21.92
N ARG A 159 7.87 27.53 -22.23
CA ARG A 159 6.48 27.01 -22.18
C ARG A 159 6.28 25.65 -22.86
N PRO A 160 6.78 25.39 -24.09
CA PRO A 160 6.59 24.08 -24.72
C PRO A 160 7.29 22.95 -23.96
N VAL A 161 8.48 23.20 -23.39
CA VAL A 161 9.21 22.19 -22.59
C VAL A 161 8.48 21.92 -21.28
N TYR A 162 7.96 22.96 -20.62
CA TYR A 162 7.15 22.80 -19.42
C TYR A 162 5.91 21.92 -19.68
N PHE A 163 5.17 22.16 -20.76
CA PHE A 163 4.00 21.33 -21.12
C PHE A 163 4.38 19.90 -21.45
N LEU A 164 5.46 19.68 -22.21
CA LEU A 164 5.94 18.34 -22.54
C LEU A 164 6.30 17.54 -21.27
N LEU A 165 7.01 18.16 -20.32
CA LEU A 165 7.38 17.52 -19.06
C LEU A 165 6.16 17.20 -18.19
N MET A 166 5.19 18.12 -18.11
CA MET A 166 3.97 17.90 -17.34
C MET A 166 3.07 16.83 -17.97
N GLU A 167 2.91 16.83 -19.29
CA GLU A 167 2.17 15.78 -20.00
C GLU A 167 2.85 14.43 -19.86
N GLY A 168 4.17 14.37 -20.06
CA GLY A 168 4.94 13.14 -19.88
C GLY A 168 4.81 12.55 -18.47
N ASN A 169 4.67 13.39 -17.45
CA ASN A 169 4.46 12.95 -16.07
C ASN A 169 3.03 12.43 -15.83
N ILE A 170 2.03 12.94 -16.55
CA ILE A 170 0.62 12.50 -16.46
C ILE A 170 0.38 11.21 -17.26
N TYR A 171 1.08 11.00 -18.39
CA TYR A 171 0.95 9.84 -19.29
C TYR A 171 1.59 8.55 -18.76
N LEU A 172 1.33 8.19 -17.50
CA LEU A 172 1.68 6.88 -16.96
C LEU A 172 0.46 5.91 -16.83
N PRO A 173 -0.43 5.73 -17.83
CA PRO A 173 -1.49 4.72 -17.78
C PRO A 173 -0.94 3.28 -17.82
N GLU A 174 0.30 3.08 -18.25
CA GLU A 174 1.01 1.80 -18.17
C GLU A 174 1.07 1.24 -16.75
N TYR A 175 1.08 2.11 -15.74
CA TYR A 175 1.17 1.71 -14.33
C TYR A 175 -0.09 1.03 -13.83
N THR A 176 -1.26 1.42 -14.34
CA THR A 176 -2.54 0.76 -13.99
C THR A 176 -2.58 -0.66 -14.53
N LEU A 177 -2.11 -0.87 -15.76
CA LEU A 177 -2.00 -2.20 -16.37
C LEU A 177 -0.95 -3.05 -15.65
N ALA A 178 0.23 -2.48 -15.40
CA ALA A 178 1.28 -3.15 -14.63
C ALA A 178 0.77 -3.56 -13.24
N PHE A 179 0.04 -2.68 -12.54
CA PHE A 179 -0.55 -2.96 -11.24
C PHE A 179 -1.50 -4.16 -11.27
N ILE A 180 -2.49 -4.16 -12.19
CA ILE A 180 -3.47 -5.24 -12.31
C ILE A 180 -2.79 -6.57 -12.63
N ILE A 181 -1.87 -6.57 -13.61
CA ILE A 181 -1.12 -7.77 -13.99
C ILE A 181 -0.32 -8.32 -12.81
N THR A 182 0.35 -7.44 -12.06
CA THR A 182 1.19 -7.84 -10.93
C THR A 182 0.35 -8.36 -9.78
N PHE A 183 -0.81 -7.76 -9.51
CA PHE A 183 -1.75 -8.22 -8.49
C PHE A 183 -2.26 -9.64 -8.80
N ILE A 184 -2.73 -9.88 -10.03
CA ILE A 184 -3.22 -11.20 -10.46
C ILE A 184 -2.11 -12.26 -10.37
N ARG A 185 -0.88 -11.92 -10.77
CA ARG A 185 0.27 -12.83 -10.67
C ARG A 185 0.58 -13.19 -9.23
N MET A 186 0.60 -12.20 -8.33
CA MET A 186 0.86 -12.43 -6.90
C MET A 186 -0.22 -13.29 -6.24
N GLU A 187 -1.49 -13.06 -6.56
CA GLU A 187 -2.58 -13.85 -6.02
C GLU A 187 -2.46 -15.32 -6.43
N LYS A 188 -2.14 -15.58 -7.71
CA LYS A 188 -1.88 -16.92 -8.21
C LYS A 188 -0.70 -17.57 -7.52
N GLU A 189 0.43 -16.88 -7.39
CA GLU A 189 1.63 -17.39 -6.73
C GLU A 189 1.38 -17.76 -5.27
N VAL A 190 0.70 -16.89 -4.52
CA VAL A 190 0.33 -17.17 -3.11
C VAL A 190 -0.64 -18.34 -3.01
N ARG A 191 -1.59 -18.47 -3.94
CA ARG A 191 -2.52 -19.62 -4.00
C ARG A 191 -1.78 -20.92 -4.28
N GLU A 192 -0.81 -20.91 -5.20
CA GLU A 192 0.02 -22.07 -5.51
C GLU A 192 0.91 -22.49 -4.33
N ILE A 193 1.57 -21.54 -3.67
CA ILE A 193 2.38 -21.83 -2.48
C ILE A 193 1.51 -22.44 -1.37
N SER A 194 0.31 -21.89 -1.15
CA SER A 194 -0.63 -22.42 -0.16
C SER A 194 -1.10 -23.83 -0.52
N SER A 195 -1.44 -24.10 -1.79
CA SER A 195 -1.86 -25.42 -2.26
C SER A 195 -0.74 -26.46 -2.16
N LYS A 196 0.49 -26.11 -2.55
CA LYS A 196 1.66 -26.99 -2.41
C LYS A 196 1.99 -27.27 -0.95
N GLY A 197 1.89 -26.26 -0.07
CA GLY A 197 2.06 -26.42 1.36
C GLY A 197 1.03 -27.36 1.98
N LEU A 198 -0.25 -27.21 1.61
CA LEU A 198 -1.31 -28.10 2.05
C LEU A 198 -1.09 -29.54 1.56
N ARG A 199 -0.75 -29.70 0.28
CA ARG A 199 -0.46 -31.01 -0.31
C ARG A 199 0.71 -31.68 0.40
N LYS A 200 1.78 -30.94 0.71
CA LYS A 200 2.92 -31.44 1.49
C LYS A 200 2.55 -31.81 2.93
N SER A 201 1.58 -31.12 3.54
CA SER A 201 1.06 -31.48 4.87
C SER A 201 0.06 -32.64 4.86
N ILE A 202 -0.49 -32.99 3.69
CA ILE A 202 -1.36 -34.16 3.51
C ILE A 202 -0.53 -35.38 3.08
N GLU A 203 0.51 -35.18 2.27
CA GLU A 203 1.64 -36.10 2.06
C GLU A 203 2.55 -36.16 3.31
N ILE A 204 1.96 -36.18 4.51
CA ILE A 204 2.66 -36.78 5.64
C ILE A 204 2.80 -38.25 5.25
N ASP A 205 4.05 -38.69 5.13
CA ASP A 205 4.41 -40.06 4.83
C ASP A 205 3.60 -40.97 5.76
N THR A 206 2.70 -41.74 5.17
CA THR A 206 1.69 -42.48 5.93
C THR A 206 2.39 -43.47 6.85
N ASP A 207 3.57 -43.93 6.44
CA ASP A 207 4.47 -44.79 7.20
C ASP A 207 4.99 -44.10 8.47
N VAL A 208 5.35 -42.81 8.41
CA VAL A 208 5.80 -42.04 9.58
C VAL A 208 4.64 -41.74 10.54
N TYR A 209 3.44 -41.50 10.00
CA TYR A 209 2.24 -41.31 10.83
C TYR A 209 1.86 -42.59 11.58
N PHE A 210 1.86 -43.74 10.89
CA PHE A 210 1.57 -45.03 11.50
C PHE A 210 2.69 -45.51 12.44
N GLU A 211 3.97 -45.20 12.17
CA GLU A 211 5.08 -45.48 13.10
C GLU A 211 4.93 -44.71 14.41
N ASN A 212 4.56 -43.42 14.37
CA ASN A 212 4.36 -42.63 15.58
C ASN A 212 3.17 -43.13 16.40
N ILE A 213 2.06 -43.49 15.75
CA ILE A 213 0.93 -44.13 16.46
C ILE A 213 1.34 -45.46 17.08
N LYS A 214 2.14 -46.27 16.37
CA LYS A 214 2.60 -47.56 16.88
C LYS A 214 3.51 -47.40 18.11
N LYS A 215 4.32 -46.34 18.15
CA LYS A 215 5.14 -45.96 19.32
C LYS A 215 4.31 -45.47 20.51
N ASP A 216 3.21 -44.78 20.28
CA ASP A 216 2.33 -44.30 21.35
C ASP A 216 1.46 -45.42 21.96
N TRP A 217 1.34 -46.56 21.27
CA TRP A 217 0.55 -47.73 21.69
C TRP A 217 1.38 -48.87 22.32
N SER A 218 2.71 -48.75 22.33
CA SER A 218 3.65 -49.69 22.98
C SER A 218 4.18 -49.13 24.29
#